data_AF-A0A661I791-F1
#
_entry.id   AF-A0A661I791-F1
#
_cell.length_a   1.000
_cell.length_b   1.000
_cell.length_c   1.000
_cell.angle_alpha   90.00
_cell.angle_beta   90.00
_cell.angle_gamma   90.00
#
_symmetry.space_group_name_H-M   'P 1'
#
loop_
_entity.id
_entity.type
_entity.pdbx_description
1 polymer ?
#
loop_
_entity_poly.entity_id
_entity_poly.type
_entity_poly.pdbx_seq_one_letter_code
_entity_poly.pdbx_strand_id
1 'polypeptide(L)'
;MLFRGRFEHTIDSKGRVSVPARFREILQTHYGSEDLVLTIYDSCVVAFPLQEWRQWEDRMRDLPLLRRETKRFFRYFLSGAVD
;
A
#
# COMPACT_ATOMS: atom_id res chain seq x y z
N MET A 1 -3.48 -13.32 7.81
CA MET A 1 -2.50 -12.95 8.85
C MET A 1 -2.29 -11.43 8.75
N LEU A 2 -1.94 -10.71 9.83
CA LEU A 2 -1.86 -9.24 9.81
C LEU A 2 -0.41 -8.73 9.94
N PHE A 3 -0.06 -7.71 9.14
CA PHE A 3 1.13 -6.88 9.35
C PHE A 3 0.98 -6.10 10.67
N ARG A 4 1.73 -6.52 11.71
CA ARG A 4 1.66 -5.94 13.05
C ARG A 4 3.05 -5.76 13.64
N GLY A 5 3.26 -4.62 14.27
CA GLY A 5 4.51 -4.23 14.91
C GLY A 5 4.96 -2.84 14.46
N ARG A 6 5.88 -2.25 15.22
CA ARG A 6 6.57 -0.99 14.89
C ARG A 6 8.05 -1.28 14.79
N PHE A 7 8.67 -0.79 13.73
CA PHE A 7 10.09 -0.99 13.44
C PHE A 7 10.69 0.36 13.08
N GLU A 8 11.82 0.70 13.68
CA GLU A 8 12.56 1.91 13.36
C GLU A 8 13.69 1.57 12.41
N HIS A 9 13.73 2.27 11.28
CA HIS A 9 14.72 2.07 10.24
C HIS A 9 15.24 3.43 9.78
N THR A 10 16.54 3.49 9.48
CA THR A 10 17.13 4.63 8.78
C THR A 10 16.83 4.52 7.29
N ILE A 11 16.65 5.69 6.67
CA ILE A 11 16.57 5.81 5.21
C ILE A 11 18.00 5.93 4.69
N ASP A 12 18.36 5.13 3.70
CA ASP A 12 19.70 5.18 3.12
C ASP A 12 19.88 6.40 2.20
N SER A 13 21.11 6.62 1.72
CA SER A 13 21.45 7.74 0.84
C SER A 13 20.72 7.74 -0.52
N LYS A 14 20.04 6.65 -0.86
CA LYS A 14 19.24 6.49 -2.08
C LYS A 14 17.74 6.57 -1.81
N GLY A 15 17.32 6.92 -0.60
CA GLY A 15 15.91 7.03 -0.24
C GLY A 15 15.22 5.68 0.02
N ARG A 16 15.98 4.59 0.22
CA ARG A 16 15.41 3.26 0.45
C ARG A 16 15.26 2.97 1.94
N VAL A 17 14.26 2.17 2.28
CA VAL A 17 14.04 1.63 3.63
C VAL A 17 13.95 0.11 3.53
N SER A 18 14.51 -0.61 4.51
CA SER A 18 14.42 -2.08 4.53
C SER A 18 13.07 -2.52 5.10
N VAL A 19 12.40 -3.45 4.41
CA VAL A 19 11.18 -4.08 4.92
C VAL A 19 11.54 -5.08 6.03
N PRO A 20 10.93 -4.98 7.23
CA PRO A 20 11.17 -5.90 8.33
C PRO A 20 11.04 -7.37 7.91
N ALA A 21 11.95 -8.23 8.38
CA ALA A 21 12.01 -9.64 7.97
C ALA A 21 10.67 -10.38 8.18
N ARG A 22 9.97 -10.10 9.28
CA ARG A 22 8.64 -10.65 9.57
C ARG A 22 7.59 -10.27 8.50
N PHE A 23 7.69 -9.07 7.93
CA PHE A 23 6.75 -8.63 6.89
C PHE A 23 7.10 -9.27 5.55
N ARG A 24 8.39 -9.44 5.23
CA ARG A 24 8.83 -10.23 4.06
C ARG A 24 8.37 -11.69 4.14
N GLU A 25 8.46 -12.32 5.31
CA GLU A 25 7.92 -13.66 5.51
C GLU A 25 6.40 -13.70 5.25
N ILE A 26 5.64 -12.71 5.72
CA ILE A 26 4.19 -12.62 5.45
C ILE A 26 3.93 -12.48 3.94
N LEU A 27 4.68 -11.62 3.25
CA LEU A 27 4.57 -11.42 1.80
C LEU A 27 4.80 -12.74 1.04
N GLN A 28 5.90 -13.43 1.34
CA GLN A 28 6.24 -14.68 0.67
C GLN A 28 5.25 -15.81 0.97
N THR A 29 4.87 -15.99 2.25
CA THR A 29 4.06 -17.14 2.68
C THR A 29 2.56 -16.97 2.41
N HIS A 30 2.04 -15.74 2.47
CA HIS A 30 0.60 -15.49 2.26
C HIS A 30 0.27 -15.00 0.86
N TYR A 31 1.13 -14.20 0.26
CA TYR A 31 0.87 -13.58 -1.05
C TYR A 31 1.70 -14.21 -2.18
N GLY A 32 2.70 -15.04 -1.84
CA GLY A 32 3.53 -15.73 -2.83
C GLY A 32 4.49 -14.82 -3.59
N SER A 33 4.55 -13.53 -3.25
CA SER A 33 5.39 -12.51 -3.86
C SER A 33 5.75 -11.43 -2.84
N GLU A 34 6.90 -10.79 -3.04
CA GLU A 34 7.32 -9.58 -2.31
C GLU A 34 6.91 -8.27 -3.02
N ASP A 35 6.17 -8.35 -4.13
CA ASP A 35 5.70 -7.18 -4.88
C ASP A 35 4.74 -6.33 -4.05
N LEU A 36 5.01 -5.02 -4.03
CA LEU A 36 4.26 -4.02 -3.27
C LEU A 36 3.83 -2.89 -4.16
N VAL A 37 2.58 -2.45 -4.00
CA VAL A 37 2.10 -1.18 -4.55
C VAL A 37 2.23 -0.12 -3.47
N LEU A 38 2.93 0.98 -3.78
CA LEU A 38 3.12 2.10 -2.87
C LEU A 38 2.12 3.20 -3.18
N THR A 39 1.55 3.84 -2.16
CA THR A 39 0.72 5.05 -2.29
C THR A 39 0.95 6.00 -1.10
N ILE A 40 0.29 7.16 -1.11
CA ILE A 40 0.37 8.17 -0.06
C ILE A 40 -0.98 8.30 0.64
N TYR A 41 -0.96 8.22 1.97
CA TYR A 41 -2.13 8.46 2.81
C TYR A 41 -1.70 9.08 4.13
N ASP A 42 -2.42 10.13 4.55
CA ASP A 42 -2.17 10.85 5.80
C ASP A 42 -0.70 11.22 6.03
N SER A 43 -0.08 11.83 5.00
CA SER A 43 1.35 12.21 4.98
C SER A 43 2.35 11.06 5.14
N CYS A 44 1.90 9.81 5.01
CA CYS A 44 2.72 8.61 5.06
C CYS A 44 2.75 7.90 3.70
N VAL A 45 3.85 7.19 3.43
CA VAL A 45 3.88 6.16 2.38
C VAL A 45 3.22 4.90 2.94
N VAL A 46 2.27 4.35 2.20
CA VAL A 46 1.57 3.11 2.54
C VAL A 46 1.88 2.08 1.45
N ALA A 47 2.20 0.85 1.87
CA ALA A 47 2.49 -0.25 0.97
C ALA A 47 1.41 -1.33 1.09
N PHE A 48 0.96 -1.86 -0.06
CA PHE A 48 0.00 -2.96 -0.15
C PHE A 48 0.61 -4.12 -0.92
N PRO A 49 0.39 -5.39 -0.50
CA PRO A 49 0.59 -6.52 -1.39
C PRO A 49 -0.26 -6.34 -2.66
N LEU A 50 0.29 -6.68 -3.83
CA LEU A 50 -0.39 -6.48 -5.12
C LEU A 50 -1.82 -7.06 -5.17
N GLN A 51 -2.03 -8.24 -4.56
CA GLN A 51 -3.34 -8.87 -4.52
C GLN A 51 -4.37 -8.08 -3.71
N GLU A 52 -3.96 -7.48 -2.59
CA GLU A 52 -4.84 -6.65 -1.75
C GLU A 52 -5.15 -5.33 -2.45
N TRP A 53 -4.15 -4.76 -3.15
CA TRP A 53 -4.35 -3.56 -3.96
C TRP A 53 -5.41 -3.78 -5.05
N ARG A 54 -5.30 -4.86 -5.81
CA ARG A 54 -6.29 -5.19 -6.86
C ARG A 54 -7.70 -5.37 -6.30
N GLN A 55 -7.84 -6.09 -5.19
CA GLN A 55 -9.14 -6.24 -4.52
C GLN A 55 -9.70 -4.89 -4.04
N TRP A 56 -8.84 -3.99 -3.59
CA TRP A 56 -9.24 -2.64 -3.22
C TRP A 56 -9.72 -1.87 -4.46
N GLU A 57 -8.97 -1.88 -5.56
CA GLU A 57 -9.35 -1.23 -6.82
C GLU A 57 -10.71 -1.72 -7.34
N ASP A 58 -10.95 -3.03 -7.30
CA ASP A 58 -12.21 -3.64 -7.72
C ASP A 58 -13.38 -3.14 -6.84
N ARG A 59 -13.21 -3.14 -5.51
CA ARG A 59 -14.22 -2.59 -4.59
C ARG A 59 -14.49 -1.11 -4.84
N MET A 60 -13.47 -0.34 -5.24
CA MET A 60 -13.62 1.09 -5.49
C MET A 60 -14.30 1.39 -6.82
N ARG A 61 -14.19 0.50 -7.82
CA ARG A 61 -14.90 0.60 -9.11
C ARG A 61 -16.42 0.61 -8.93
N ASP A 62 -16.91 -0.16 -7.96
CA ASP A 62 -18.35 -0.36 -7.74
C ASP A 62 -18.97 0.71 -6.82
N LEU A 63 -18.17 1.58 -6.22
CA LEU A 63 -18.70 2.63 -5.35
C LEU A 63 -19.31 3.78 -6.16
N PRO A 64 -20.46 4.34 -5.72
CA PRO A 64 -21.02 5.53 -6.34
C PRO A 64 -20.07 6.73 -6.17
N LEU A 65 -19.26 6.99 -7.21
CA LEU A 65 -18.32 8.10 -7.26
C LEU A 65 -19.03 9.48 -7.30
N LEU A 66 -20.35 9.56 -7.12
CA LEU A 66 -21.13 10.78 -7.33
C LEU A 66 -20.83 11.88 -6.29
N ARG A 67 -20.27 11.54 -5.12
CA ARG A 67 -19.88 12.53 -4.10
C ARG A 67 -18.51 13.13 -4.42
N ARG A 68 -18.42 14.48 -4.37
CA ARG A 68 -17.19 15.23 -4.71
C ARG A 68 -15.99 14.88 -3.82
N GLU A 69 -16.22 14.67 -2.53
CA GLU A 69 -15.18 14.27 -1.56
C GLU A 69 -14.60 12.90 -1.91
N THR A 70 -15.46 11.93 -2.21
CA THR A 70 -15.08 10.58 -2.65
C THR A 70 -14.20 10.63 -3.90
N LYS A 71 -14.58 11.41 -4.93
CA LYS A 71 -13.72 11.59 -6.12
C LYS A 71 -12.39 12.26 -5.81
N ARG A 72 -12.36 13.19 -4.85
CA ARG A 72 -11.12 13.90 -4.47
C ARG A 72 -10.17 12.94 -3.76
N PHE A 73 -10.69 12.15 -2.83
CA PHE A 73 -9.94 11.13 -2.14
C PHE A 73 -9.36 10.10 -3.11
N PHE A 74 -10.17 9.55 -4.01
CA PHE A 74 -9.66 8.57 -4.98
C PHE A 74 -8.59 9.13 -5.88
N ARG A 75 -8.76 10.36 -6.38
CA ARG A 75 -7.70 10.99 -7.19
C ARG A 75 -6.42 11.14 -6.40
N TYR A 76 -6.49 11.61 -5.16
CA TYR A 76 -5.32 11.72 -4.30
C TYR A 76 -4.65 10.35 -4.08
N PHE A 77 -5.40 9.36 -3.60
CA PHE A 77 -4.87 8.06 -3.20
C PHE A 77 -4.43 7.18 -4.39
N LEU A 78 -5.12 7.24 -5.54
CA LEU A 78 -4.70 6.52 -6.74
C LEU A 78 -3.55 7.22 -7.47
N SER A 79 -3.47 8.56 -7.45
CA SER A 79 -2.39 9.28 -8.14
C SER A 79 -1.01 9.01 -7.56
N GLY A 80 -0.95 8.58 -6.29
CA GLY A 80 0.28 8.18 -5.63
C GLY A 80 0.67 6.72 -5.84
N ALA A 81 -0.18 5.91 -6.51
CA ALA A 81 0.02 4.48 -6.67
C ALA A 81 1.13 4.18 -7.69
N VAL A 82 2.14 3.40 -7.28
CA VAL A 82 3.25 2.93 -8.15
C VAL A 82 3.54 1.46 -7.84
N ASP A 83 3.70 0.65 -8.89
CA ASP A 83 4.05 -0.78 -8.86
C ASP A 83 5.55 -1.06 -9.11
#